data_AF-A0A061AH50-F1
#
_entry.id   AF-A0A061AH50-F1
#
_cell.length_a   1.000
_cell.length_b   1.000
_cell.length_c   1.000
_cell.angle_alpha   90.00
_cell.angle_beta   90.00
_cell.angle_gamma   90.00
#
_symmetry.space_group_name_H-M   'P 1'
#
loop_
_entity.id
_entity.type
_entity.pdbx_description
1 polymer ?
#
loop_
_entity_poly.entity_id
_entity_poly.type
_entity_poly.pdbx_seq_one_letter_code
_entity_poly.pdbx_strand_id
1 'polypeptide(L)'
;MSGTRCWIIFAAGDSQAYEKALGRQQELVKWLGENGVKYGLAGKLEDLDDAGRETLTAVYEGDTKVSLQPSDLSPPPSLLLPRLSFTLSSAPGLKKTTANFLALLTDEKKLVSKRPPNPPLRYKGNRVFRIEEGFVAQTGDVTRHDGSGGESIYGGSFNDEKDGLKTPFQLGTIAMANSGKNSAQPILPSSLSRSPRTPSS
;
A
#
# COMPACT_ATOMS: atom_id res chain seq x y z
N MET A 1 5.57 -28.06 0.10
CA MET A 1 6.21 -27.02 -0.73
C MET A 1 7.16 -26.22 0.15
N SER A 2 8.47 -26.40 -0.01
CA SER A 2 9.47 -25.53 0.62
C SER A 2 9.54 -24.23 -0.17
N GLY A 3 9.29 -23.09 0.48
CA GLY A 3 9.24 -21.78 -0.17
C GLY A 3 9.33 -20.67 0.86
N THR A 4 9.85 -19.52 0.46
CA THR A 4 9.92 -18.35 1.34
C THR A 4 8.52 -17.76 1.47
N ARG A 5 8.00 -17.71 2.70
CA ARG A 5 6.72 -17.03 2.98
C ARG A 5 6.93 -15.53 3.07
N CYS A 6 6.13 -14.81 2.32
CA CYS A 6 6.20 -13.36 2.20
C CYS A 6 4.78 -12.78 2.34
N TRP A 7 4.71 -11.47 2.56
CA TRP A 7 3.45 -10.77 2.60
C TRP A 7 3.59 -9.32 2.13
N ILE A 8 2.49 -8.78 1.63
CA ILE A 8 2.33 -7.37 1.23
C ILE A 8 1.05 -6.83 1.86
N ILE A 9 1.07 -5.56 2.24
CA ILE A 9 -0.13 -4.80 2.61
C ILE A 9 -0.37 -3.77 1.52
N PHE A 10 -1.58 -3.74 1.00
CA PHE A 10 -2.03 -2.70 0.07
C PHE A 10 -2.78 -1.62 0.84
N ALA A 11 -2.80 -0.41 0.30
CA ALA A 11 -3.71 0.63 0.75
C ALA A 11 -4.72 0.92 -0.37
N ALA A 12 -5.97 1.18 0.00
CA ALA A 12 -7.02 1.58 -0.94
C ALA A 12 -7.85 2.73 -0.39
N GLY A 13 -8.24 3.64 -1.28
CA GLY A 13 -8.96 4.87 -0.94
C GLY A 13 -8.21 6.11 -1.41
N ASP A 14 -8.71 7.28 -1.00
CA ASP A 14 -8.12 8.58 -1.33
C ASP A 14 -7.01 8.93 -0.33
N SER A 15 -5.75 8.82 -0.79
CA SER A 15 -4.59 9.14 0.03
C SER A 15 -4.50 10.62 0.39
N GLN A 16 -4.90 11.52 -0.52
CA GLN A 16 -4.83 12.97 -0.28
C GLN A 16 -5.86 13.38 0.77
N ALA A 17 -7.09 12.86 0.67
CA ALA A 17 -8.12 13.09 1.67
C ALA A 17 -7.69 12.53 3.05
N TYR A 18 -7.09 11.34 3.09
CA TYR A 18 -6.57 10.76 4.32
C TYR A 18 -5.45 11.60 4.94
N GLU A 19 -4.47 12.03 4.14
CA GLU A 19 -3.36 12.89 4.62
C GLU A 19 -3.89 14.23 5.17
N LYS A 20 -4.85 14.84 4.49
CA LYS A 20 -5.49 16.08 4.96
C LYS A 20 -6.27 15.86 6.26
N ALA A 21 -7.01 14.76 6.39
CA ALA A 21 -7.74 14.45 7.61
C ALA A 21 -6.78 14.16 8.77
N LEU A 22 -5.71 13.39 8.52
CA LEU A 22 -4.69 13.09 9.52
C LEU A 22 -3.96 14.35 9.98
N GLY A 23 -3.60 15.25 9.05
CA GLY A 23 -2.95 16.52 9.38
C GLY A 23 -3.83 17.40 10.28
N ARG A 24 -5.10 17.58 9.92
CA ARG A 24 -6.06 18.33 10.76
C ARG A 24 -6.20 17.74 12.15
N GLN A 25 -6.27 16.42 12.25
CA GLN A 25 -6.36 15.74 13.54
C GLN A 25 -5.08 15.93 14.38
N GLN A 26 -3.90 15.84 13.76
CA GLN A 26 -2.62 16.05 14.44
C GLN A 26 -2.46 17.48 14.95
N GLU A 27 -2.91 18.47 14.17
CA GLU A 27 -2.93 19.87 14.59
C GLU A 27 -3.88 20.08 15.79
N LEU A 28 -5.07 19.49 15.76
CA LEU A 28 -6.01 19.53 16.87
C LEU A 28 -5.42 18.89 18.15
N VAL A 29 -4.86 17.68 18.04
CA VAL A 29 -4.25 16.96 19.17
C VAL A 29 -3.07 17.74 19.74
N LYS A 30 -2.23 18.31 18.87
CA LYS A 30 -1.12 19.17 19.28
C LYS A 30 -1.63 20.39 20.04
N TRP A 31 -2.63 21.08 19.48
CA TRP A 31 -3.23 22.26 20.11
C TRP A 31 -3.84 21.91 21.47
N LEU A 32 -4.53 20.79 21.58
CA LEU A 32 -5.11 20.29 22.85
C LEU A 32 -4.02 20.03 23.89
N GLY A 33 -2.89 19.42 23.50
CA GLY A 33 -1.77 19.20 24.40
C GLY A 33 -1.13 20.49 24.91
N GLU A 34 -1.09 21.53 24.08
CA GLU A 34 -0.47 22.83 24.41
C GLU A 34 -1.41 23.78 25.16
N ASN A 35 -2.72 23.72 24.91
CA ASN A 35 -3.69 24.71 25.38
C ASN A 35 -4.84 24.10 26.20
N GLY A 36 -5.09 22.80 26.11
CA GLY A 36 -6.25 22.15 26.74
C GLY A 36 -6.35 22.39 28.25
N VAL A 37 -5.21 22.32 28.96
CA VAL A 37 -5.17 22.57 30.42
C VAL A 37 -5.65 23.96 30.79
N LYS A 38 -5.42 24.98 29.94
CA LYS A 38 -5.89 26.36 30.18
C LYS A 38 -7.41 26.46 30.21
N TYR A 39 -8.08 25.55 29.50
CA TYR A 39 -9.53 25.47 29.37
C TYR A 39 -10.14 24.37 30.24
N GLY A 40 -9.35 23.76 31.14
CA GLY A 40 -9.81 22.66 32.00
C GLY A 40 -10.03 21.33 31.26
N LEU A 41 -9.49 21.18 30.05
CA LEU A 41 -9.58 19.97 29.25
C LEU A 41 -8.42 19.01 29.55
N ALA A 42 -8.69 17.71 29.41
CA ALA A 42 -7.65 16.70 29.42
C ALA A 42 -6.66 16.92 28.26
N GLY A 43 -5.37 16.64 28.49
CA GLY A 43 -4.31 16.87 27.49
C GLY A 43 -4.34 15.91 26.30
N LYS A 44 -5.24 14.92 26.29
CA LYS A 44 -5.41 13.96 25.21
C LYS A 44 -6.88 13.82 24.83
N LEU A 45 -7.11 13.63 23.54
CA LEU A 45 -8.45 13.49 22.97
C LEU A 45 -9.16 12.20 23.43
N GLU A 46 -8.41 11.15 23.75
CA GLU A 46 -8.92 9.87 24.27
C GLU A 46 -9.49 9.96 25.69
N ASP A 47 -9.02 10.95 26.46
CA ASP A 47 -9.41 11.16 27.85
C ASP A 47 -10.60 12.14 27.99
N LEU A 48 -11.09 12.69 26.87
CA LEU A 48 -12.24 13.60 26.86
C LEU A 48 -13.56 12.83 26.70
N ASP A 49 -14.49 13.14 27.60
CA ASP A 49 -15.90 12.79 27.47
C ASP A 49 -16.62 13.68 26.43
N ASP A 50 -17.90 13.44 26.21
CA ASP A 50 -18.68 14.16 25.20
C ASP A 50 -18.74 15.68 25.48
N ALA A 51 -18.88 16.08 26.75
CA ALA A 51 -18.88 17.48 27.15
C ALA A 51 -17.52 18.15 26.94
N GLY A 52 -16.43 17.43 27.23
CA GLY A 52 -15.07 17.87 26.96
C GLY A 52 -14.79 18.03 25.47
N ARG A 53 -15.35 17.16 24.62
CA ARG A 53 -15.26 17.25 23.15
C ARG A 53 -16.03 18.44 22.59
N GLU A 54 -17.22 18.72 23.10
CA GLU A 54 -17.99 19.92 22.73
C GLU A 54 -17.24 21.20 23.12
N THR A 55 -16.69 21.23 24.34
CA THR A 55 -15.91 22.36 24.84
C THR A 55 -14.65 22.55 23.98
N LEU A 56 -13.91 21.47 23.69
CA LEU A 56 -12.76 21.48 22.80
C LEU A 56 -13.09 22.10 21.45
N THR A 57 -14.19 21.68 20.82
CA THR A 57 -14.60 22.25 19.53
C THR A 57 -14.82 23.75 19.65
N ALA A 58 -15.59 24.21 20.63
CA ALA A 58 -15.87 25.64 20.79
C ALA A 58 -14.60 26.49 21.02
N VAL A 59 -13.69 26.03 21.88
CA VAL A 59 -12.45 26.79 22.18
C VAL A 59 -11.46 26.75 21.01
N TYR A 60 -11.33 25.61 20.33
CA TYR A 60 -10.43 25.47 19.19
C TYR A 60 -10.89 26.34 18.01
N GLU A 61 -12.17 26.31 17.67
CA GLU A 61 -12.74 27.16 16.61
C GLU A 61 -12.63 28.66 16.99
N GLY A 62 -12.80 28.98 18.28
CA GLY A 62 -12.65 30.33 18.82
C GLY A 62 -11.25 30.91 18.62
N ASP A 63 -10.22 30.13 18.98
CA ASP A 63 -8.81 30.54 18.95
C ASP A 63 -8.20 30.48 17.55
N THR A 64 -8.53 29.45 16.77
CA THR A 64 -7.89 29.19 15.47
C THR A 64 -8.68 29.71 14.27
N LYS A 65 -9.98 29.99 14.43
CA LYS A 65 -10.94 30.29 13.35
C LYS A 65 -11.10 29.15 12.33
N VAL A 66 -10.62 27.95 12.64
CA VAL A 66 -10.80 26.76 11.82
C VAL A 66 -12.01 26.00 12.35
N SER A 67 -13.00 25.73 11.49
CA SER A 67 -14.16 24.92 11.89
C SER A 67 -13.83 23.43 11.85
N LEU A 68 -14.18 22.73 12.92
CA LEU A 68 -13.97 21.29 13.06
C LEU A 68 -15.20 20.52 12.60
N GLN A 69 -14.96 19.39 11.93
CA GLN A 69 -16.00 18.41 11.64
C GLN A 69 -15.97 17.31 12.71
N PRO A 70 -17.10 16.62 12.97
CA PRO A 70 -17.13 15.50 13.92
C PRO A 70 -16.08 14.42 13.63
N SER A 71 -15.75 14.21 12.35
CA SER A 71 -14.70 13.27 11.93
C SER A 71 -13.30 13.64 12.42
N ASP A 72 -13.03 14.93 12.64
CA ASP A 72 -11.71 15.44 13.03
C ASP A 72 -11.40 15.14 14.51
N LEU A 73 -12.42 14.79 15.31
CA LEU A 73 -12.29 14.35 16.71
C LEU A 73 -11.91 12.86 16.84
N SER A 74 -11.60 12.21 15.72
CA SER A 74 -11.22 10.79 15.68
C SER A 74 -10.12 10.56 14.64
N PRO A 75 -9.30 9.52 14.79
CA PRO A 75 -8.32 9.18 13.77
C PRO A 75 -9.01 8.81 12.46
N PRO A 76 -8.53 9.30 11.30
CA PRO A 76 -9.09 8.88 10.03
C PRO A 76 -8.96 7.36 9.89
N PRO A 77 -9.96 6.69 9.29
CA PRO A 77 -9.93 5.24 9.12
C PRO A 77 -8.73 4.84 8.28
N SER A 78 -8.02 3.79 8.70
CA SER A 78 -6.84 3.32 8.00
C SER A 78 -7.20 2.92 6.56
N LEU A 79 -6.39 3.38 5.61
CA LEU A 79 -6.49 2.92 4.21
C LEU A 79 -5.90 1.53 4.00
N LEU A 80 -5.25 0.95 5.02
CA LEU A 80 -4.57 -0.34 4.91
C LEU A 80 -5.56 -1.48 4.80
N LEU A 81 -5.41 -2.28 3.75
CA LEU A 81 -6.15 -3.51 3.52
C LEU A 81 -5.56 -4.68 4.31
N PRO A 82 -6.31 -5.78 4.47
CA PRO A 82 -5.78 -7.02 5.03
C PRO A 82 -4.51 -7.50 4.32
N ARG A 83 -3.62 -8.12 5.09
CA ARG A 83 -2.34 -8.63 4.61
C ARG A 83 -2.55 -9.72 3.56
N LEU A 84 -1.99 -9.50 2.36
CA LEU A 84 -1.86 -10.53 1.34
C LEU A 84 -0.62 -11.38 1.62
N SER A 85 -0.81 -12.65 1.96
CA SER A 85 0.30 -13.58 2.22
C SER A 85 0.46 -14.56 1.05
N PHE A 86 1.70 -14.87 0.71
CA PHE A 86 2.03 -15.77 -0.40
C PHE A 86 3.36 -16.49 -0.16
N THR A 87 3.62 -17.53 -0.95
CA THR A 87 4.86 -18.30 -0.88
C THR A 87 5.58 -18.20 -2.21
N LEU A 88 6.84 -17.78 -2.18
CA LEU A 88 7.69 -17.77 -3.37
C LEU A 88 8.21 -19.18 -3.64
N SER A 89 8.23 -19.58 -4.91
CA SER A 89 8.75 -20.88 -5.32
C SER A 89 10.26 -20.97 -5.08
N SER A 90 10.71 -22.06 -4.48
CA SER A 90 12.15 -22.39 -4.34
C SER A 90 12.68 -23.22 -5.50
N ALA A 91 11.96 -23.29 -6.63
CA ALA A 91 12.41 -24.03 -7.80
C ALA A 91 13.79 -23.52 -8.28
N PRO A 92 14.76 -24.40 -8.60
CA PRO A 92 16.10 -24.00 -9.01
C PRO A 92 16.14 -23.08 -10.23
N GLY A 93 15.20 -23.24 -11.17
CA GLY A 93 15.06 -22.36 -12.33
C GLY A 93 14.16 -21.14 -12.10
N LEU A 94 13.92 -20.71 -10.86
CA LEU A 94 13.26 -19.44 -10.53
C LEU A 94 14.11 -18.54 -9.61
N LYS A 95 15.41 -18.85 -9.47
CA LYS A 95 16.30 -18.18 -8.51
C LYS A 95 16.42 -16.69 -8.82
N LYS A 96 16.55 -16.32 -10.09
CA LYS A 96 16.75 -14.91 -10.47
C LYS A 96 15.47 -14.10 -10.27
N THR A 97 14.33 -14.66 -10.67
CA THR A 97 13.01 -14.06 -10.50
C THR A 97 12.68 -13.87 -9.01
N THR A 98 12.89 -14.92 -8.21
CA THR A 98 12.60 -14.91 -6.76
C THR A 98 13.53 -13.94 -6.03
N ALA A 99 14.82 -13.91 -6.36
CA ALA A 99 15.77 -12.98 -5.76
C ALA A 99 15.45 -11.52 -6.12
N ASN A 100 15.05 -11.25 -7.37
CA ASN A 100 14.61 -9.93 -7.80
C ASN A 100 13.37 -9.47 -7.02
N PHE A 101 12.33 -10.31 -7.02
CA PHE A 101 11.08 -9.98 -6.32
C PHE A 101 11.31 -9.78 -4.83
N LEU A 102 12.07 -10.66 -4.18
CA LEU A 102 12.35 -10.57 -2.75
C LEU A 102 13.13 -9.29 -2.39
N ALA A 103 14.13 -8.93 -3.18
CA ALA A 103 14.92 -7.73 -2.93
C ALA A 103 14.09 -6.44 -3.08
N LEU A 104 13.22 -6.38 -4.09
CA LEU A 104 12.30 -5.25 -4.27
C LEU A 104 11.20 -5.23 -3.20
N LEU A 105 10.78 -6.39 -2.71
CA LEU A 105 9.80 -6.53 -1.64
C LEU A 105 10.33 -6.06 -0.29
N THR A 106 11.53 -6.51 0.11
CA THR A 106 12.08 -6.21 1.43
C THR A 106 12.69 -4.82 1.51
N ASP A 107 13.18 -4.28 0.39
CA ASP A 107 13.90 -2.99 0.35
C ASP A 107 15.09 -2.95 1.35
N GLU A 108 15.65 -4.11 1.72
CA GLU A 108 16.73 -4.22 2.71
C GLU A 108 18.03 -3.61 2.18
N LYS A 109 18.29 -3.81 0.89
CA LYS A 109 19.52 -3.35 0.23
C LYS A 109 19.46 -1.89 -0.22
N LYS A 110 18.32 -1.19 -0.01
CA LYS A 110 18.10 0.22 -0.40
C LYS A 110 18.61 0.53 -1.80
N LEU A 111 18.28 -0.35 -2.74
CA LEU A 111 18.76 -0.26 -4.11
C LEU A 111 18.16 0.97 -4.80
N VAL A 112 18.94 1.56 -5.71
CA VAL A 112 18.50 2.68 -6.56
C VAL A 112 18.74 2.32 -8.01
N SER A 113 17.87 2.80 -8.90
CA SER A 113 18.06 2.65 -10.34
C SER A 113 19.37 3.32 -10.74
N LYS A 114 20.07 2.73 -11.71
CA LYS A 114 21.25 3.38 -12.31
C LYS A 114 20.87 4.46 -13.32
N ARG A 115 19.60 4.49 -13.74
CA ARG A 115 19.08 5.48 -14.69
C ARG A 115 18.60 6.73 -13.95
N PRO A 116 18.98 7.94 -14.39
CA PRO A 116 18.42 9.18 -13.84
C PRO A 116 16.88 9.17 -13.91
N PRO A 117 16.16 9.66 -12.88
CA PRO A 117 16.64 10.38 -11.69
C PRO A 117 17.07 9.48 -10.52
N ASN A 118 17.43 8.22 -10.79
CA ASN A 118 17.87 7.22 -9.81
C ASN A 118 16.80 6.90 -8.75
N PRO A 119 15.55 6.59 -9.14
CA PRO A 119 14.50 6.26 -8.18
C PRO A 119 14.87 5.02 -7.34
N PRO A 120 14.39 4.92 -6.09
CA PRO A 120 14.59 3.74 -5.26
C PRO A 120 13.88 2.51 -5.86
N LEU A 121 14.58 1.39 -5.90
CA LEU A 121 14.07 0.11 -6.41
C LEU A 121 13.44 -0.67 -5.26
N ARG A 122 12.14 -0.45 -5.04
CA ARG A 122 11.35 -1.12 -4.00
C ARG A 122 9.88 -1.12 -4.34
N TYR A 123 9.10 -2.08 -3.83
CA TYR A 123 7.64 -2.10 -4.00
C TYR A 123 6.90 -1.17 -3.02
N LYS A 124 7.47 -0.84 -1.87
CA LYS A 124 6.83 0.07 -0.91
C LYS A 124 6.58 1.44 -1.55
N GLY A 125 5.32 1.89 -1.53
CA GLY A 125 4.87 3.14 -2.14
C GLY A 125 4.50 3.04 -3.62
N ASN A 126 4.64 1.86 -4.24
CA ASN A 126 4.16 1.65 -5.60
C ASN A 126 2.64 1.54 -5.66
N ARG A 127 2.10 2.00 -6.79
CA ARG A 127 0.68 1.89 -7.09
C ARG A 127 0.36 0.56 -7.77
N VAL A 128 -0.86 0.09 -7.55
CA VAL A 128 -1.49 -0.87 -8.46
C VAL A 128 -2.07 -0.05 -9.60
N PHE A 129 -1.36 0.00 -10.73
CA PHE A 129 -1.68 0.90 -11.84
C PHE A 129 -2.72 0.32 -12.80
N ARG A 130 -2.94 -1.00 -12.78
CA ARG A 130 -3.96 -1.67 -13.59
C ARG A 130 -4.71 -2.69 -12.76
N ILE A 131 -6.04 -2.57 -12.72
CA ILE A 131 -6.94 -3.54 -12.11
C ILE A 131 -8.01 -3.86 -13.15
N GLU A 132 -8.06 -5.12 -13.57
CA GLU A 132 -9.12 -5.67 -14.41
C GLU A 132 -9.87 -6.72 -13.60
N GLU A 133 -11.15 -6.44 -13.35
CA GLU A 133 -12.00 -7.30 -12.55
C GLU A 133 -12.15 -8.69 -13.18
N GLY A 134 -11.99 -9.73 -12.36
CA GLY A 134 -12.05 -11.12 -12.81
C GLY A 134 -10.80 -11.60 -13.57
N PHE A 135 -9.77 -10.76 -13.70
CA PHE A 135 -8.55 -11.12 -14.40
C PHE A 135 -7.29 -10.83 -13.59
N VAL A 136 -6.92 -9.55 -13.42
CA VAL A 136 -5.57 -9.21 -12.98
C VAL A 136 -5.47 -7.87 -12.23
N ALA A 137 -4.64 -7.84 -11.20
CA ALA A 137 -4.09 -6.63 -10.60
C ALA A 137 -2.58 -6.57 -10.89
N GLN A 138 -2.12 -5.49 -11.50
CA GLN A 138 -0.72 -5.31 -11.90
C GLN A 138 -0.05 -4.18 -11.13
N THR A 139 1.19 -4.42 -10.70
CA THR A 139 1.98 -3.48 -9.90
C THR A 139 3.47 -3.71 -10.10
N GLY A 140 4.31 -2.92 -9.42
CA GLY A 140 5.76 -3.09 -9.42
C GLY A 140 6.50 -2.40 -10.56
N ASP A 141 5.86 -1.41 -11.19
CA ASP A 141 6.56 -0.36 -11.93
C ASP A 141 7.22 0.61 -10.94
N VAL A 142 8.40 0.21 -10.46
CA VAL A 142 9.19 0.93 -9.45
C VAL A 142 9.83 2.22 -9.94
N THR A 143 9.72 2.56 -11.23
CA THR A 143 10.39 3.74 -11.81
C THR A 143 9.43 4.82 -12.27
N ARG A 144 8.30 4.45 -12.89
CA ARG A 144 7.34 5.40 -13.48
C ARG A 144 5.95 5.34 -12.87
N HIS A 145 5.62 4.23 -12.21
CA HIS A 145 4.32 4.00 -11.57
C HIS A 145 3.10 4.05 -12.51
N ASP A 146 3.31 3.93 -13.83
CA ASP A 146 2.26 3.99 -14.86
C ASP A 146 2.14 2.67 -15.66
N GLY A 147 3.03 1.70 -15.39
CA GLY A 147 3.09 0.39 -16.04
C GLY A 147 4.09 0.32 -17.19
N SER A 148 4.61 1.45 -17.66
CA SER A 148 5.59 1.51 -18.76
C SER A 148 7.05 1.48 -18.29
N GLY A 149 7.29 1.56 -16.98
CA GLY A 149 8.62 1.54 -16.39
C GLY A 149 9.07 0.16 -15.89
N GLY A 150 9.62 0.14 -14.68
CA GLY A 150 10.20 -1.04 -14.06
C GLY A 150 11.71 -1.19 -14.32
N GLU A 151 12.41 -1.67 -13.31
CA GLU A 151 13.81 -2.04 -13.38
C GLU A 151 14.08 -3.18 -12.41
N SER A 152 14.81 -4.20 -12.86
CA SER A 152 15.26 -5.28 -11.99
C SER A 152 16.46 -4.84 -11.17
N ILE A 153 16.72 -5.56 -10.07
CA ILE A 153 17.91 -5.34 -9.23
C ILE A 153 19.25 -5.55 -9.96
N TYR A 154 19.20 -6.10 -11.17
CA TYR A 154 20.38 -6.39 -12.00
C TYR A 154 20.71 -5.24 -12.98
N GLY A 155 19.88 -4.21 -13.06
CA GLY A 155 19.99 -3.12 -14.03
C GLY A 155 19.26 -3.47 -15.33
N GLY A 156 18.11 -2.85 -15.54
CA GLY A 156 17.23 -3.10 -16.69
C GLY A 156 16.43 -4.40 -16.56
N SER A 157 16.13 -5.03 -17.70
CA SER A 157 15.39 -6.30 -17.77
C SER A 157 16.31 -7.52 -17.60
N PHE A 158 15.73 -8.67 -17.27
CA PHE A 158 16.42 -9.96 -17.30
C PHE A 158 15.62 -11.00 -18.09
N ASN A 159 16.31 -12.05 -18.55
CA ASN A 159 15.71 -13.12 -19.34
C ASN A 159 14.71 -13.93 -18.52
N ASP A 160 13.63 -14.35 -19.18
CA ASP A 160 12.62 -15.24 -18.60
C ASP A 160 13.25 -16.59 -18.20
N GLU A 161 12.94 -17.07 -16.99
CA GLU A 161 13.39 -18.38 -16.54
C GLU A 161 12.39 -19.48 -16.94
N LYS A 162 12.88 -20.54 -17.61
CA LYS A 162 12.06 -21.57 -18.27
C LYS A 162 11.06 -22.28 -17.36
N ASP A 163 11.36 -22.40 -16.07
CA ASP A 163 10.47 -23.06 -15.11
C ASP A 163 9.23 -22.20 -14.77
N GLY A 164 9.34 -20.87 -14.90
CA GLY A 164 8.20 -19.96 -14.78
C GLY A 164 7.21 -20.13 -15.93
N LEU A 165 7.72 -20.32 -17.15
CA LEU A 165 6.89 -20.48 -18.36
C LEU A 165 6.06 -21.78 -18.37
N LYS A 166 6.46 -22.78 -17.58
CA LYS A 166 5.73 -24.05 -17.45
C LYS A 166 4.59 -23.97 -16.43
N THR A 167 4.58 -22.93 -15.59
CA THR A 167 3.60 -22.81 -14.50
C THR A 167 2.33 -22.17 -15.06
N PRO A 168 1.18 -22.86 -15.06
CA PRO A 168 -0.06 -22.27 -15.56
C PRO A 168 -0.47 -21.10 -14.66
N PHE A 169 -0.94 -20.03 -15.28
CA PHE A 169 -1.50 -18.90 -14.56
C PHE A 169 -2.83 -19.31 -13.94
N GLN A 170 -2.91 -19.30 -12.61
CA GLN A 170 -4.11 -19.65 -11.84
C GLN A 170 -4.43 -18.55 -10.83
N LEU A 171 -5.66 -18.57 -10.31
CA LEU A 171 -6.05 -17.69 -9.24
C LEU A 171 -5.06 -17.79 -8.05
N GLY A 172 -4.58 -16.65 -7.57
CA GLY A 172 -3.61 -16.59 -6.47
C GLY A 172 -2.14 -16.80 -6.87
N THR A 173 -1.81 -17.02 -8.15
CA THR A 173 -0.44 -17.16 -8.63
C THR A 173 0.26 -15.82 -8.85
N ILE A 174 1.28 -15.47 -8.05
CA ILE A 174 2.12 -14.32 -8.39
C ILE A 174 3.01 -14.66 -9.58
N ALA A 175 2.92 -13.87 -10.65
CA ALA A 175 3.71 -14.04 -11.86
C ALA A 175 4.47 -12.75 -12.20
N MET A 176 5.36 -12.79 -13.20
CA MET A 176 5.93 -11.56 -13.76
C MET A 176 5.21 -11.19 -15.08
N ALA A 177 4.59 -10.01 -15.14
CA ALA A 177 4.26 -9.24 -16.34
C ALA A 177 5.46 -9.10 -17.25
N ASN A 178 5.21 -9.18 -18.55
CA ASN A 178 6.22 -8.89 -19.55
C ASN A 178 5.56 -8.24 -20.78
N SER A 179 6.16 -7.17 -21.31
CA SER A 179 5.71 -6.41 -22.48
C SER A 179 6.23 -6.97 -23.81
N GLY A 180 6.91 -8.12 -23.80
CA GLY A 180 7.56 -8.74 -24.97
C GLY A 180 8.57 -9.81 -24.54
N LYS A 181 9.58 -10.15 -25.35
CA LYS A 181 10.74 -10.89 -24.80
C LYS A 181 11.51 -9.93 -23.87
N ASN A 182 11.75 -10.32 -22.62
CA ASN A 182 12.62 -9.64 -21.65
C ASN A 182 12.15 -8.28 -21.06
N SER A 183 11.08 -8.26 -20.25
CA SER A 183 10.70 -7.11 -19.39
C SER A 183 9.83 -7.53 -18.19
N ALA A 184 10.42 -8.15 -17.16
CA ALA A 184 9.66 -8.72 -16.04
C ALA A 184 9.21 -7.68 -14.96
N GLN A 185 7.91 -7.55 -14.67
CA GLN A 185 7.32 -6.83 -13.49
C GLN A 185 6.29 -7.72 -12.76
N PRO A 186 5.94 -7.59 -11.46
CA PRO A 186 4.94 -8.48 -10.83
C PRO A 186 3.49 -8.34 -11.30
N ILE A 187 2.77 -9.46 -11.36
CA ILE A 187 1.33 -9.59 -11.59
C ILE A 187 0.69 -10.41 -10.47
N LEU A 188 -0.46 -9.95 -9.97
CA LEU A 188 -1.36 -10.72 -9.11
C LEU A 188 -2.65 -11.04 -9.88
N PRO A 189 -3.00 -12.32 -10.13
CA PRO A 189 -4.32 -12.72 -10.61
C PRO A 189 -5.35 -12.38 -9.54
N SER A 190 -6.42 -11.70 -9.95
CA SER A 190 -7.52 -11.34 -9.07
C SER A 190 -8.75 -12.22 -9.36
N SER A 191 -9.31 -12.83 -8.32
CA SER A 191 -10.75 -13.10 -8.28
C SER A 191 -11.28 -12.52 -6.98
N LEU A 192 -11.68 -11.26 -7.01
CA LEU A 192 -12.46 -10.65 -5.94
C LEU A 192 -13.94 -10.75 -6.31
N SER A 193 -14.46 -11.97 -6.39
CA SER A 193 -15.90 -12.23 -6.42
C SER A 193 -16.24 -13.15 -5.23
N ARG A 194 -16.58 -12.54 -4.09
CA ARG A 194 -17.55 -13.13 -3.17
C ARG A 194 -18.88 -12.45 -3.41
N SER A 195 -19.68 -13.01 -4.32
CA SER A 195 -21.12 -12.81 -4.32
C SER A 195 -21.77 -14.16 -3.98
N PRO A 196 -22.50 -14.29 -2.86
CA PRO A 196 -23.32 -15.46 -2.62
C PRO A 196 -24.48 -15.39 -3.60
N ARG A 197 -24.46 -16.24 -4.64
CA ARG A 197 -25.67 -16.49 -5.42
C ARG A 197 -26.67 -17.18 -4.51
N THR A 198 -27.71 -16.46 -4.13
CA THR A 198 -28.94 -17.06 -3.62
C THR A 198 -29.49 -17.99 -4.70
N PRO A 199 -29.87 -19.24 -4.38
CA PRO A 199 -30.62 -20.06 -5.32
C PRO A 199 -32.05 -19.53 -5.34
N SER A 200 -32.46 -18.94 -6.46
CA SER A 200 -33.88 -18.75 -6.75
C SER A 200 -34.47 -20.10 -7.14
N SER A 201 -35.43 -20.53 -6.32
CA SER A 201 -36.35 -21.65 -6.52
C SER A 201 -37.10 -21.61 -7.84
#